data_AF-A0A174BCF6-F1
#
_entry.id   AF-A0A174BCF6-F1
#
_cell.length_a   1.000
_cell.length_b   1.000
_cell.length_c   1.000
_cell.angle_alpha   90.00
_cell.angle_beta   90.00
_cell.angle_gamma   90.00
#
_symmetry.space_group_name_H-M   'P 1'
#
loop_
_entity.id
_entity.type
_entity.pdbx_description
1 polymer ?
#
loop_
_entity_poly.entity_id
_entity_poly.type
_entity_poly.pdbx_seq_one_letter_code
_entity_poly.pdbx_strand_id
1 'polypeptide(L)' 'MAINQKAVKVINKILDAGFTDEKAISAMTMDDILSIQGITVADIALINELQKSIKANRVISFLTERTRNNPENQ' A
#
# COMPACT_ATOMS: atom_id res chain seq x y z
N MET A 1 9.19 15.52 9.01
CA MET A 1 8.04 14.83 8.40
C MET A 1 8.26 13.34 8.55
N ALA A 2 7.33 12.60 9.17
CA ALA A 2 7.47 11.15 9.30
C ALA A 2 6.68 10.49 8.18
N ILE A 3 7.38 9.77 7.30
CA ILE A 3 6.75 8.98 6.24
C ILE A 3 6.45 7.59 6.82
N ASN A 4 5.26 7.06 6.51
CA ASN A 4 4.86 5.72 6.91
C ASN A 4 5.77 4.66 6.25
N GLN A 5 6.71 4.10 7.02
CA GLN A 5 7.66 3.12 6.49
C GLN A 5 7.00 1.82 6.00
N LYS A 6 5.85 1.43 6.57
CA LYS A 6 5.10 0.24 6.11
C LYS A 6 4.54 0.49 4.71
N ALA A 7 3.95 1.66 4.48
CA ALA A 7 3.45 2.08 3.18
C ALA A 7 4.58 2.12 2.13
N VAL A 8 5.74 2.69 2.48
CA VAL A 8 6.91 2.73 1.59
C VAL A 8 7.41 1.32 1.26
N LYS A 9 7.45 0.42 2.25
CA LYS A 9 7.85 -0.98 2.01
C LYS A 9 6.91 -1.69 1.05
N VAL A 10 5.60 -1.50 1.20
CA VAL A 10 4.58 -2.06 0.30
C VAL A 10 4.74 -1.52 -1.11
N ILE A 11 4.95 -0.21 -1.27
CA ILE A 11 5.20 0.40 -2.59
C ILE A 11 6.44 -0.20 -3.23
N ASN A 12 7.55 -0.36 -2.49
CA ASN A 12 8.75 -0.99 -3.04
C ASN A 12 8.48 -2.42 -3.55
N LYS A 13 7.65 -3.22 -2.86
CA LYS A 13 7.27 -4.56 -3.34
C LYS A 13 6.45 -4.52 -4.62
N ILE A 14 5.50 -3.58 -4.71
CA ILE A 14 4.64 -3.39 -5.90
C ILE A 14 5.51 -2.96 -7.10
N LEU A 15 6.46 -2.05 -6.88
CA LEU A 15 7.41 -1.61 -7.90
C LEU A 15 8.32 -2.75 -8.37
N ASP A 16 8.83 -3.57 -7.44
CA ASP A 16 9.66 -4.74 -7.73
C ASP A 16 8.89 -5.81 -8.53
N ALA A 17 7.58 -5.94 -8.27
CA ALA A 17 6.67 -6.77 -9.05
C ALA A 17 6.34 -6.21 -10.45
N GLY A 18 6.85 -5.02 -10.81
CA GLY A 18 6.70 -4.41 -12.13
C GLY A 18 5.55 -3.40 -12.27
N PHE A 19 4.86 -3.06 -11.17
CA PHE A 19 3.77 -2.09 -11.19
C PHE A 19 4.28 -0.67 -10.90
N THR A 20 4.76 0.02 -11.93
CA THR A 20 5.37 1.35 -11.82
C THR A 20 4.40 2.52 -11.91
N ASP A 21 3.17 2.28 -12.36
CA ASP A 21 2.19 3.31 -12.67
C ASP A 21 1.04 3.31 -11.67
N GLU A 22 0.61 4.49 -11.21
CA GLU A 22 -0.53 4.63 -10.31
C GLU A 22 -1.81 3.97 -10.88
N LYS A 23 -2.00 4.04 -12.20
CA LYS A 23 -3.10 3.34 -12.88
C LYS A 23 -2.96 1.82 -12.79
N ALA A 24 -1.75 1.29 -12.96
CA ALA A 24 -1.49 -0.14 -12.85
C ALA A 24 -1.75 -0.61 -11.41
N ILE A 25 -1.22 0.12 -10.42
CA ILE A 25 -1.45 -0.16 -8.99
C ILE A 25 -2.94 -0.12 -8.67
N SER A 26 -3.66 0.90 -9.13
CA SER A 26 -5.12 1.04 -8.93
C SER A 26 -5.95 -0.03 -9.65
N ALA A 27 -5.41 -0.65 -10.70
CA ALA A 27 -6.06 -1.70 -11.48
C ALA A 27 -5.64 -3.11 -11.04
N MET A 28 -4.68 -3.24 -10.13
CA MET A 28 -4.24 -4.54 -9.61
C MET A 28 -5.42 -5.34 -9.08
N THR A 29 -5.51 -6.58 -9.53
CA THR A 29 -6.46 -7.55 -9.02
C THR A 29 -5.91 -8.23 -7.77
N MET A 30 -6.77 -8.96 -7.06
CA MET A 30 -6.33 -9.74 -5.90
C MET A 30 -5.30 -10.81 -6.29
N ASP A 31 -5.44 -11.41 -7.48
CA ASP A 31 -4.47 -12.36 -8.04
C ASP A 31 -3.10 -11.70 -8.27
N ASP A 32 -3.07 -10.48 -8.83
CA ASP A 32 -1.83 -9.72 -9.00
C ASP A 32 -1.14 -9.44 -7.66
N ILE A 33 -1.92 -9.05 -6.66
CA ILE A 33 -1.42 -8.75 -5.31
C ILE A 33 -0.87 -10.02 -4.64
N LEU A 34 -1.58 -11.15 -4.76
CA LEU A 34 -1.16 -12.44 -4.21
C LEU A 34 0.07 -13.01 -4.93
N SER A 35 0.28 -12.63 -6.18
CA SER A 35 1.47 -12.99 -6.97
C SER A 35 2.75 -12.28 -6.49
N ILE A 36 2.62 -11.17 -5.74
CA ILE A 36 3.77 -10.45 -5.18
C ILE A 36 4.51 -11.34 -4.17
N GLN A 37 5.79 -11.61 -4.44
CA GLN A 37 6.61 -12.42 -3.56
C GLN A 37 6.75 -11.79 -2.17
N GLY A 38 6.50 -12.59 -1.13
CA GLY A 38 6.63 -12.14 0.26
C GLY A 38 5.56 -11.13 0.69
N ILE A 39 4.41 -11.07 0.01
CA ILE A 39 3.25 -10.30 0.44
C ILE A 39 2.62 -10.94 1.69
N THR A 40 2.22 -10.10 2.66
CA THR A 40 1.51 -10.52 3.87
C THR A 40 0.09 -9.98 3.85
N VAL A 41 -0.84 -10.56 4.64
CA VAL A 41 -2.22 -10.06 4.76
C VAL A 41 -2.27 -8.57 5.13
N ALA A 42 -1.33 -8.11 5.97
CA ALA A 42 -1.20 -6.71 6.32
C ALA A 42 -0.78 -5.83 5.12
N ASP A 43 0.12 -6.34 4.27
CA ASP A 43 0.50 -5.65 3.03
C ASP A 43 -0.68 -5.58 2.06
N ILE A 44 -1.46 -6.65 1.93
CA ILE A 44 -2.66 -6.69 1.07
C ILE A 44 -3.69 -5.63 1.49
N ALA A 45 -3.90 -5.47 2.80
CA ALA A 45 -4.76 -4.42 3.34
C ALA A 45 -4.21 -3.02 2.98
N LEU A 46 -2.89 -2.81 3.09
CA LEU A 46 -2.25 -1.55 2.71
C LEU A 46 -2.34 -1.27 1.21
N ILE A 47 -2.24 -2.29 0.36
CA ILE A 47 -2.41 -2.14 -1.10
C ILE A 47 -3.84 -1.71 -1.41
N ASN A 48 -4.85 -2.34 -0.78
CA ASN A 48 -6.25 -1.95 -0.96
C ASN A 48 -6.48 -0.47 -0.55
N GLU A 49 -5.91 -0.04 0.56
CA GLU A 49 -5.98 1.36 0.98
C GLU A 49 -5.24 2.29 0.01
N LEU A 50 -4.05 1.91 -0.45
CA LEU A 50 -3.28 2.64 -1.46
C LEU A 50 -4.10 2.81 -2.76
N GLN A 51 -4.77 1.75 -3.23
CA GLN A 51 -5.63 1.81 -4.41
C GLN A 51 -6.77 2.81 -4.24
N LYS A 52 -7.40 2.87 -3.05
CA LYS A 52 -8.42 3.89 -2.75
C LYS A 52 -7.83 5.29 -2.73
N SER A 53 -6.66 5.47 -2.13
CA SER A 53 -5.97 6.77 -2.07
C SER A 53 -5.55 7.26 -3.46
N ILE A 54 -5.11 6.38 -4.35
CA ILE A 54 -4.80 6.70 -5.76
C ILE A 54 -6.08 7.18 -6.46
N LYS A 55 -7.18 6.44 -6.36
CA LYS A 55 -8.48 6.83 -6.94
C LYS A 55 -8.99 8.17 -6.40
N ALA A 56 -8.67 8.49 -5.15
CA ALA A 56 -9.01 9.76 -4.51
C ALA A 56 -8.02 10.90 -4.80
N ASN A 57 -6.93 10.67 -5.55
CA ASN A 57 -5.82 11.61 -5.75
C ASN A 57 -5.18 12.08 -4.43
N ARG A 58 -5.09 11.18 -3.44
CA ARG A 58 -4.63 11.42 -2.06
C ARG A 58 -3.49 10.48 -1.63
N VAL A 59 -2.59 10.13 -2.54
CA VAL A 59 -1.46 9.22 -2.25
C VAL A 59 -0.50 9.81 -1.20
N ILE A 60 -0.28 11.13 -1.23
CA ILE A 60 0.53 11.81 -0.21
C ILE A 60 -0.14 11.69 1.17
N SER A 61 -1.46 11.77 1.24
CA SER A 61 -2.19 11.54 2.50
C SER A 61 -1.95 10.14 3.01
N PHE A 62 -2.00 9.09 2.17
CA PHE A 62 -1.70 7.72 2.58
C PHE A 62 -0.27 7.54 3.13
N LEU A 63 0.72 8.18 2.48
CA LEU A 63 2.12 8.12 2.90
C LEU A 63 2.40 8.90 4.20
N THR A 64 1.64 9.94 4.44
CA THR A 64 1.75 10.82 5.62
C THR A 64 0.75 10.50 6.72
N GLU A 65 -0.22 9.62 6.44
CA GLU A 65 -1.15 9.07 7.41
C GLU A 65 -0.29 8.32 8.40
N ARG A 66 -0.01 9.00 9.52
CA ARG A 66 0.60 8.37 10.69
C ARG A 66 -0.22 7.13 10.90
N THR A 67 0.41 5.98 10.77
CA THR A 67 -0.16 4.71 11.19
C THR A 67 -0.77 4.96 12.57
N ARG A 68 -2.09 5.10 12.66
CA ARG A 68 -2.83 4.76 13.87
C ARG A 68 -2.67 3.24 13.98
N ASN A 69 -1.46 2.78 14.29
CA ASN A 69 -1.30 1.55 15.04
C ASN A 69 -1.81 1.95 16.42
N ASN A 70 -3.12 1.89 16.61
CA ASN A 70 -3.74 2.01 17.91
C ASN A 70 -3.34 0.75 18.70
N PRO A 71 -2.58 0.85 19.80
CA PRO A 71 -2.33 -0.28 20.67
C PRO A 71 -3.39 -0.33 21.78
N GLU A 72 -4.68 -0.14 21.47
CA GLU A 72 -5.77 -0.32 22.47
C GLU A 72 -6.25 -1.77 22.51
N ASN A 73 -5.31 -2.68 22.68
CA ASN A 73 -5.59 -3.99 23.27
C ASN A 73 -4.36 -4.39 24.10
N GLN A 74 -4.19 -3.69 25.23
CA GLN A 74 -3.38 -4.12 26.38
C GLN A 74 -4.29 -4.25 27.58
#